data_AF-A0A1E5D4E0-F1
#
_entry.id   AF-A0A1E5D4E0-F1
#
_cell.length_a   1.000
_cell.length_b   1.000
_cell.length_c   1.000
_cell.angle_alpha   90.00
_cell.angle_beta   90.00
_cell.angle_gamma   90.00
#
_symmetry.space_group_name_H-M   'P 1'
#
loop_
_entity.id
_entity.type
_entity.pdbx_description
1 polymer ?
#
loop_
_entity_poly.entity_id
_entity_poly.type
_entity_poly.pdbx_seq_one_letter_code
_entity_poly.pdbx_strand_id
1 'polypeptide(L)' 'MKKKKRAELYNRQQAVIDPSNLEVEHQRGVVKDNALKAIVTSKLFTVRVVKAKKGKGSFVRKAKHSGKEPYSKVA' A
#
# COMPACT_ATOMS: atom_id res chain seq x y z
N MET A 1 -12.30 -25.17 -11.01
CA MET A 1 -12.35 -24.18 -12.12
C MET A 1 -12.23 -22.69 -11.72
N LYS A 2 -11.94 -22.30 -10.46
CA LYS A 2 -11.89 -20.88 -10.04
C LYS A 2 -10.50 -20.20 -10.08
N LYS A 3 -9.43 -20.94 -10.43
CA LYS A 3 -8.05 -20.42 -10.45
C LYS A 3 -7.74 -19.54 -11.68
N LYS A 4 -8.37 -19.78 -12.84
CA LYS A 4 -8.16 -18.98 -14.06
C LYS A 4 -8.76 -17.57 -13.95
N LYS A 5 -9.95 -17.43 -13.36
CA LYS A 5 -10.65 -16.13 -13.20
C LYS A 5 -9.88 -15.08 -12.37
N ARG A 6 -9.07 -15.51 -11.36
CA ARG A 6 -8.28 -14.58 -10.52
C ARG A 6 -7.04 -14.05 -11.23
N ALA A 7 -6.35 -14.88 -12.00
CA ALA A 7 -5.19 -14.46 -12.79
C ALA A 7 -5.60 -13.51 -13.92
N GLU A 8 -6.75 -13.77 -14.54
CA GLU A 8 -7.33 -12.94 -15.61
C GLU A 8 -7.72 -11.53 -15.10
N LEU A 9 -8.21 -11.42 -13.87
CA LEU A 9 -8.49 -10.13 -13.21
C LEU A 9 -7.21 -9.32 -12.91
N TYR A 10 -6.12 -10.00 -12.54
CA TYR A 10 -4.83 -9.34 -12.26
C TYR A 10 -4.21 -8.77 -13.54
N ASN A 11 -4.23 -9.54 -14.63
CA ASN A 11 -3.72 -9.07 -15.93
C ASN A 11 -4.58 -7.95 -16.55
N ARG A 12 -5.89 -7.92 -16.27
CA ARG A 12 -6.79 -6.82 -16.69
C ARG A 12 -6.49 -5.49 -15.99
N GLN A 13 -5.99 -5.53 -14.75
CA GLN A 13 -5.62 -4.33 -13.98
C GLN A 13 -4.30 -3.72 -14.45
N GLN A 14 -3.42 -4.52 -15.06
CA GLN A 14 -2.09 -4.08 -15.49
C GLN A 14 -2.11 -3.21 -16.76
N ALA A 15 -3.22 -3.17 -17.51
CA ALA A 15 -3.29 -2.55 -18.83
C ALA A 15 -3.78 -1.07 -18.86
N VAL A 16 -4.00 -0.42 -17.71
CA VAL A 16 -4.63 0.92 -17.64
C VAL A 16 -3.73 1.98 -17.00
N ILE A 17 -2.48 1.65 -16.66
CA ILE A 17 -1.57 2.59 -16.00
C ILE A 17 -0.48 2.98 -17.00
N ASP A 18 -0.74 4.00 -17.80
CA ASP A 18 0.30 4.68 -18.55
C ASP A 18 1.14 5.52 -17.56
N PRO A 19 2.41 5.18 -17.30
CA PRO A 19 3.21 5.86 -16.27
C PRO A 19 3.51 7.32 -16.61
N SER A 20 3.28 7.74 -17.86
CA SER A 20 3.54 9.08 -18.35
C SER A 20 2.48 10.12 -17.95
N ASN A 21 1.26 9.71 -17.59
CA ASN A 21 0.13 10.61 -17.30
C ASN A 21 -0.41 10.45 -15.87
N LEU A 22 0.44 10.08 -14.91
CA LEU A 22 0.04 9.98 -13.51
C LEU A 22 0.16 11.33 -12.80
N GLU A 23 -0.92 12.10 -12.82
CA GLU A 23 -1.02 13.33 -12.03
C GLU A 23 -1.30 13.00 -10.56
N VAL A 24 -0.48 13.56 -9.66
CA VAL A 24 -0.62 13.33 -8.22
C VAL A 24 -0.73 14.66 -7.49
N GLU A 25 -1.80 14.81 -6.71
CA GLU A 25 -2.02 15.99 -5.89
C GLU A 25 -1.05 16.00 -4.69
N HIS A 26 -0.20 17.02 -4.62
CA HIS A 26 0.88 17.16 -3.63
C HIS A 26 0.58 18.22 -2.54
N GLN A 27 -0.61 18.85 -2.59
CA GLN A 27 -1.15 19.77 -1.57
C GLN A 27 -0.25 20.98 -1.21
N ARG A 28 0.55 21.47 -2.17
CA ARG A 28 1.41 22.65 -2.00
C ARG A 28 0.95 23.89 -2.78
N GLY A 29 -0.19 23.81 -3.47
CA GLY A 29 -0.67 24.87 -4.35
C GLY A 29 0.24 25.07 -5.56
N VAL A 30 0.30 26.29 -6.09
CA VAL A 30 1.17 26.64 -7.23
C VAL A 30 2.61 26.79 -6.75
N VAL A 31 3.48 25.89 -7.20
CA VAL A 31 4.92 25.95 -6.90
C VAL A 31 5.57 26.99 -7.82
N LYS A 32 6.14 28.04 -7.23
CA LYS A 32 6.80 29.13 -7.98
C LYS A 32 8.31 28.92 -8.18
N ASP A 33 8.97 28.31 -7.19
CA ASP A 33 10.42 28.16 -7.17
C ASP A 33 10.85 26.79 -7.72
N ASN A 34 11.01 25.79 -6.85
CA ASN A 34 11.54 24.48 -7.20
C ASN A 34 10.51 23.36 -6.96
N ALA A 35 10.15 22.65 -8.04
CA ALA A 35 9.21 21.54 -8.02
C ALA A 35 9.68 20.36 -7.16
N LEU A 36 10.95 19.94 -7.27
CA LEU A 36 11.49 18.80 -6.53
C LEU A 36 11.48 19.05 -5.01
N LYS A 37 11.82 20.27 -4.59
CA LYS A 37 11.78 20.66 -3.17
C LYS A 37 10.36 20.62 -2.62
N ALA A 38 9.38 21.09 -3.39
CA ALA A 38 7.97 21.04 -3.00
C ALA A 38 7.47 19.59 -2.90
N ILE A 39 7.89 18.72 -3.82
CA ILE A 39 7.52 17.31 -3.84
C ILE A 39 8.14 16.56 -2.66
N VAL A 40 9.45 16.70 -2.41
CA VAL A 40 10.13 16.00 -1.30
C VAL A 40 9.54 16.34 0.07
N THR A 41 9.04 17.57 0.23
CA THR A 41 8.42 18.01 1.49
C THR A 41 6.91 17.78 1.54
N SER A 42 6.30 17.22 0.49
CA SER A 42 4.87 16.93 0.43
C SER A 42 4.49 15.63 1.15
N LYS A 43 3.18 15.35 1.26
CA LYS A 43 2.65 14.11 1.86
C LYS A 43 3.10 12.84 1.14
N LEU A 44 3.49 12.94 -0.13
CA LEU A 44 3.91 11.80 -0.94
C LEU A 44 5.19 11.17 -0.39
N PHE A 45 6.15 12.01 0.02
CA PHE A 45 7.49 11.59 0.44
C PHE A 45 7.63 11.69 1.96
N THR A 46 6.81 10.94 2.68
CA THR A 46 6.88 10.83 4.14
C THR A 46 7.64 9.58 4.56
N VAL A 47 8.39 9.69 5.66
CA VAL A 47 9.06 8.53 6.29
C VAL A 47 8.00 7.56 6.79
N ARG A 48 7.98 6.35 6.24
CA ARG A 48 7.05 5.29 6.66
C ARG A 48 7.71 4.46 7.76
N VAL A 49 7.06 4.41 8.93
CA VAL A 49 7.51 3.58 10.04
C VAL A 49 6.71 2.28 10.07
N VAL A 50 7.41 1.15 10.04
CA VAL A 50 6.80 -0.18 10.15
C VAL A 50 6.60 -0.53 11.62
N LYS A 51 5.42 -1.08 11.95
CA LYS A 51 5.16 -1.60 13.30
C LYS A 51 6.05 -2.80 13.59
N ALA A 52 6.83 -2.73 14.66
CA ALA A 52 7.69 -3.83 15.10
C ALA A 52 6.88 -5.08 15.46
N LYS A 53 7.44 -6.27 15.22
CA LYS A 53 6.81 -7.56 15.57
C LYS A 53 6.94 -7.92 17.06
N LYS A 54 7.99 -7.43 17.73
CA LYS A 54 8.27 -7.68 19.15
C LYS A 54 8.85 -6.40 19.79
N GLY A 55 8.67 -6.23 21.10
CA GLY A 55 9.23 -5.11 21.87
C GLY A 55 8.30 -3.91 22.01
N LYS A 56 8.87 -2.69 22.04
CA LYS A 56 8.09 -1.46 22.22
C LYS A 56 7.18 -1.21 21.01
N GLY A 57 5.91 -0.92 21.27
CA GLY A 57 4.94 -0.63 20.22
C GLY A 57 4.53 -1.84 19.38
N SER A 58 4.91 -3.07 19.74
CA SER A 58 4.52 -4.27 19.00
C SER A 58 3.18 -4.87 19.45
N PHE A 59 2.64 -4.45 20.60
CA PHE A 59 1.39 -4.99 21.14
C PHE A 59 0.21 -4.70 20.20
N VAL A 60 -0.62 -5.71 19.97
CA VAL A 60 -1.86 -5.62 19.17
C VAL A 60 -2.98 -6.28 19.96
N ARG A 61 -4.08 -5.55 20.21
CA ARG A 61 -5.22 -6.06 21.01
C ARG A 61 -5.91 -7.27 20.37
N LYS A 62 -5.93 -7.34 19.03
CA LYS A 62 -6.51 -8.45 18.25
C LYS A 62 -5.45 -9.01 17.32
N ALA A 63 -5.15 -10.30 17.44
CA ALA A 63 -4.26 -10.99 16.52
C ALA A 63 -4.90 -11.13 15.14
N LYS A 64 -4.09 -11.23 14.08
CA LYS A 64 -4.53 -11.35 12.68
C LYS A 64 -5.52 -12.51 12.45
N HIS A 65 -5.40 -13.58 13.22
CA HIS A 65 -6.20 -14.81 13.10
C HIS A 65 -6.94 -15.15 14.39
N SER A 66 -7.47 -14.15 15.11
CA SER A 66 -8.30 -14.39 16.29
C SER A 66 -9.53 -15.24 15.92
N GLY A 67 -9.74 -16.36 16.61
CA GLY A 67 -10.86 -17.28 16.38
C GLY A 67 -10.68 -18.27 15.22
N LYS A 68 -9.50 -18.34 14.62
CA LYS A 68 -9.14 -19.40 13.66
C LYS A 68 -8.10 -20.31 14.29
N GLU A 69 -8.42 -21.60 14.37
CA GLU A 69 -7.47 -22.65 14.74
C GLU A 69 -6.24 -22.57 13.80
N PRO A 70 -5.00 -22.57 14.33
CA PRO A 70 -3.79 -22.52 13.51
C PRO A 70 -3.62 -23.76 12.61
N TYR A 71 -4.36 -24.84 12.91
CA TYR A 71 -4.29 -26.12 12.21
C TYR A 71 -5.67 -26.60 11.72
N SER A 72 -6.49 -25.74 11.10
CA SER A 72 -7.58 -26.27 10.28
C SER A 72 -7.04 -26.78 8.94
N LYS A 73 -6.45 -27.98 8.98
CA LYS A 73 -6.28 -28.81 7.77
C LYS A 73 -7.67 -29.27 7.33
N VAL A 74 -8.42 -28.41 6.66
CA VAL A 74 -9.60 -28.86 5.90
C VAL A 74 -9.08 -29.38 4.57
N ALA A 75 -9.21 -30.69 4.40
CA ALA A 75 -8.90 -31.45 3.20
C ALA A 75 -9.73 -30.98 1.98
#